data_AF-X0VMQ9-F1
#
_entry.id   AF-X0VMQ9-F1
#
_cell.length_a   1.000
_cell.length_b   1.000
_cell.length_c   1.000
_cell.angle_alpha   90.00
_cell.angle_beta   90.00
_cell.angle_gamma   90.00
#
_symmetry.space_group_name_H-M   'P 1'
#
loop_
_entity.id
_entity.type
_entity.pdbx_description
1 polymer ?
#
loop_
_entity_poly.entity_id
_entity_poly.type
_entity_poly.pdbx_seq_one_letter_code
_entity_poly.pdbx_strand_id
1 'polypeptide(L)' 'PGSFEPTYNKLLEEKIVAGLPLAHYYPELANHYLMCVTETKTKEDMDTLVRGIQS' A
#
# COMPACT_ATOMS: atom_id res chain seq x y z
N PRO A 1 -11.71 5.32 -11.63
CA PRO A 1 -10.63 4.65 -10.86
C PRO A 1 -11.15 3.33 -10.28
N GLY A 2 -10.52 2.20 -10.62
CA GLY A 2 -10.86 0.90 -10.05
C GLY A 2 -10.41 0.79 -8.59
N SER A 3 -10.89 -0.23 -7.87
CA SER A 3 -10.41 -0.54 -6.52
C SER A 3 -8.91 -0.86 -6.54
N PHE A 4 -8.15 -0.35 -5.57
CA PHE A 4 -6.73 -0.70 -5.37
C PHE A 4 -6.56 -2.08 -4.70
N GLU A 5 -7.65 -2.66 -4.20
CA GLU A 5 -7.67 -3.92 -3.47
C GLU A 5 -7.03 -5.12 -4.21
N PRO A 6 -7.19 -5.32 -5.53
CA PRO A 6 -6.51 -6.40 -6.23
C PRO A 6 -4.98 -6.24 -6.22
N THR A 7 -4.48 -5.03 -6.46
CA THR A 7 -3.05 -4.71 -6.38
C THR A 7 -2.53 -4.88 -4.95
N TYR A 8 -3.29 -4.41 -3.97
CA TYR A 8 -2.95 -4.59 -2.55
C TYR A 8 -2.83 -6.07 -2.16
N ASN A 9 -3.78 -6.92 -2.58
CA ASN A 9 -3.76 -8.35 -2.29
C ASN A 9 -2.54 -9.05 -2.93
N LYS A 10 -2.19 -8.69 -4.17
CA LYS A 10 -0.97 -9.19 -4.82
C LYS A 10 0.29 -8.79 -4.04
N LEU A 11 0.38 -7.54 -3.59
CA LEU A 11 1.51 -7.07 -2.80
C LEU A 11 1.61 -7.79 -1.45
N LEU A 12 0.46 -8.11 -0.82
CA LEU A 12 0.44 -8.91 0.40
C LEU A 12 0.98 -10.32 0.19
N GLU A 13 0.71 -10.97 -0.94
CA GLU A 13 1.31 -12.28 -1.30
C GLU A 13 2.84 -12.19 -1.40
N GLU A 14 3.35 -11.05 -1.86
CA GLU A 14 4.78 -10.73 -1.91
C GLU A 14 5.35 -10.21 -0.57
N LYS A 15 4.57 -10.26 0.52
CA LYS A 15 4.91 -9.77 1.87
C LYS A 15 5.12 -8.26 1.95
N ILE A 16 4.52 -7.50 1.05
CA ILE A 16 4.55 -6.03 1.00
C ILE A 16 3.21 -5.49 1.49
N VAL A 17 3.22 -4.79 2.62
CA VAL A 17 2.04 -4.07 3.12
C VAL A 17 2.06 -2.66 2.53
N ALA A 18 1.24 -2.42 1.50
CA ALA A 18 1.13 -1.13 0.82
C ALA A 18 0.20 -0.13 1.55
N GLY A 19 0.28 -0.12 2.88
CA GLY A 19 -0.44 0.79 3.76
C GLY A 19 -1.65 0.17 4.47
N LEU A 20 -2.14 0.86 5.49
CA LEU A 20 -3.32 0.47 6.27
C LEU A 20 -4.59 1.00 5.59
N PRO A 21 -5.59 0.16 5.27
CA PRO A 21 -6.88 0.63 4.74
C PRO A 21 -7.59 1.55 5.74
N LEU A 22 -7.82 2.81 5.36
CA LEU A 22 -8.42 3.79 6.27
C LEU A 22 -9.93 3.63 6.43
N ALA A 23 -10.61 2.98 5.48
CA ALA A 23 -12.05 2.80 5.48
C ALA A 23 -12.61 2.14 6.75
N HIS A 24 -11.80 1.33 7.45
CA HIS A 24 -12.19 0.70 8.72
C HIS A 24 -12.36 1.72 9.87
N TYR A 25 -11.61 2.83 9.81
CA TYR A 25 -11.61 3.88 10.83
C TYR A 25 -12.36 5.14 10.36
N TYR A 26 -12.28 5.43 9.06
CA TYR A 26 -12.82 6.61 8.38
C TYR A 26 -13.54 6.16 7.10
N PRO A 27 -14.84 5.80 7.17
CA PRO A 27 -15.60 5.30 6.03
C PRO A 27 -15.59 6.23 4.80
N GLU A 28 -15.47 7.54 5.01
CA GLU A 28 -15.35 8.57 3.99
C GLU A 28 -14.04 8.49 3.19
N LEU A 29 -13.01 7.84 3.75
CA LEU A 29 -11.71 7.58 3.13
C LEU A 29 -11.66 6.19 2.47
N ALA A 30 -12.77 5.76 1.88
CA ALA A 30 -12.80 4.55 1.06
C ALA A 30 -11.72 4.61 -0.04
N ASN A 31 -11.04 3.49 -0.28
CA ASN A 31 -9.89 3.37 -1.19
C ASN A 31 -8.66 4.24 -0.84
N HIS A 32 -8.56 4.76 0.39
CA HIS A 32 -7.35 5.44 0.87
C HIS A 32 -6.57 4.54 1.84
N TYR A 33 -5.24 4.65 1.77
CA TYR A 33 -4.32 3.83 2.53
C TYR A 33 -3.30 4.71 3.25
N LEU A 34 -3.06 4.43 4.53
CA LEU A 34 -2.06 5.12 5.33
C LEU A 34 -0.72 4.40 5.25
N MET A 35 0.30 5.09 4.73
CA MET A 35 1.64 4.54 4.59
C MET A 35 2.50 4.87 5.82
N CYS A 36 3.19 3.85 6.34
CA CYS A 36 4.23 4.05 7.35
C CYS A 36 5.59 4.19 6.66
N VAL A 37 6.18 5.38 6.75
CA VAL A 37 7.51 5.68 6.22
C VAL A 37 8.39 6.11 7.38
N THR A 38 9.41 5.31 7.67
CA THR A 38 10.37 5.54 8.76
C THR A 38 11.78 5.60 8.18
N GLU A 39 12.72 6.19 8.92
CA GLU A 39 14.13 6.29 8.53
C GLU A 39 14.81 4.93 8.36
N THR A 40 14.19 3.86 8.88
CA THR A 40 14.64 2.48 8.73
C THR A 40 14.32 1.87 7.37
N LYS A 41 13.52 2.54 6.54
CA LYS A 41 13.21 2.08 5.17
C LYS A 41 14.32 2.50 4.23
N THR A 42 14.83 1.54 3.47
CA THR A 42 15.84 1.83 2.45
C THR A 42 15.18 2.38 1.19
N LYS A 43 15.98 3.02 0.32
CA LYS A 43 15.49 3.44 -1.00
C LYS A 43 15.02 2.24 -1.81
N GLU A 44 15.74 1.12 -1.73
CA GLU A 44 15.46 -0.11 -2.44
C GLU A 44 14.11 -0.71 -2.03
N ASP A 45 13.76 -0.64 -0.74
CA ASP A 45 12.44 -1.06 -0.23
C ASP A 45 11.32 -0.18 -0.82
N MET A 46 11.52 1.13 -0.84
CA MET A 46 10.55 2.08 -1.41
C MET A 46 10.40 1.90 -2.92
N ASP A 47 11.51 1.70 -3.64
CA ASP A 47 11.50 1.46 -5.07
C ASP A 47 10.79 0.12 -5.40
N THR A 48 10.95 -0.90 -4.55
CA THR A 48 10.25 -2.18 -4.68
C THR A 48 8.74 -2.01 -4.51
N LEU A 49 8.32 -1.26 -3.49
CA LEU A 49 6.91 -0.91 -3.31
C LEU A 49 6.34 -0.16 -4.53
N VAL A 50 7.04 0.88 -5.01
CA VAL A 50 6.58 1.70 -6.16
C VAL A 50 6.42 0.84 -7.41
N ARG A 51 7.38 -0.04 -7.71
CA ARG A 51 7.28 -0.98 -8.83
C ARG A 51 6.06 -1.88 -8.71
N GLY A 52 5.80 -2.39 -7.51
CA GLY A 52 4.65 -3.25 -7.23
C GLY A 52 3.30 -2.54 -7.39
N ILE A 53 3.22 -1.25 -7.04
CA ILE A 53 2.01 -0.43 -7.23
C ILE A 53 1.75 -0.11 -8.71
N GLN A 54 2.81 0.05 -9.50
CA GLN A 54 2.72 0.40 -10.93
C GLN A 54 2.42 -0.78 -11.86
N SER A 55 2.52 -2.03 -11.36
CA SER A 55 2.28 -3.27 -12.13
C SER A 55 0.82 -3.69 -12.15
#